data_AF-A0A948CZC4-F1
#
_entry.id   AF-A0A948CZC4-F1
#
_cell.length_a   1.000
_cell.length_b   1.000
_cell.length_c   1.000
_cell.angle_alpha   90.00
_cell.angle_beta   90.00
_cell.angle_gamma   90.00
#
_symmetry.space_group_name_H-M   'P 1'
#
loop_
_entity.id
_entity.type
_entity.pdbx_description
1 polymer ?
#
loop_
_entity_poly.entity_id
_entity_poly.type
_entity_poly.pdbx_seq_one_letter_code
_entity_poly.pdbx_strand_id
1 'polypeptide(L)' 'FVKAVVTRQTLLSDIEKAVAIVKAVNKNIPFIIQPVSYNNNVEEIALLPEFFKAADQALDNVRIIPQVHKILGVK' A
#
# COMPACT_ATOMS: atom_id res chain seq x y z
N PHE A 1 -8.45 9.55 -2.29
CA PHE A 1 -7.75 8.29 -1.93
C PHE A 1 -6.29 8.61 -1.68
N VAL A 2 -5.59 7.79 -0.92
CA VAL A 2 -4.14 7.85 -0.70
C VAL A 2 -3.54 6.54 -1.16
N LYS A 3 -2.41 6.58 -1.86
CA LYS A 3 -1.66 5.38 -2.25
C LYS A 3 -0.28 5.39 -1.62
N ALA A 4 0.11 4.28 -1.03
CA ALA A 4 1.45 4.03 -0.54
C ALA A 4 2.11 3.00 -1.47
N VAL A 5 3.15 3.42 -2.20
CA VAL A 5 3.96 2.47 -2.97
C VAL A 5 4.94 1.81 -2.02
N VAL A 6 4.87 0.48 -1.92
CA VAL A 6 5.71 -0.30 -1.00
C VAL A 6 6.75 -1.09 -1.78
N THR A 7 7.92 -1.23 -1.17
CA THR A 7 9.10 -1.94 -1.70
C THR A 7 9.60 -2.94 -0.66
N ARG A 8 10.61 -3.74 -0.98
CA ARG A 8 11.27 -4.61 0.00
C ARG A 8 11.95 -3.85 1.15
N GLN A 9 12.26 -2.57 0.94
CA GLN A 9 12.88 -1.71 1.95
C GLN A 9 11.85 -0.98 2.82
N THR A 10 10.57 -1.01 2.45
CA THR A 10 9.51 -0.42 3.26
C THR A 10 9.39 -1.17 4.58
N LEU A 11 9.36 -0.44 5.69
CA LEU A 11 9.19 -1.00 7.02
C LEU A 11 7.72 -0.92 7.45
N LEU A 12 7.32 -1.77 8.40
CA LEU A 12 5.98 -1.70 8.99
C LEU A 12 5.70 -0.31 9.60
N SER A 13 6.71 0.28 10.24
CA SER A 13 6.61 1.61 10.85
C SER A 13 6.38 2.73 9.83
N ASP A 14 6.77 2.55 8.57
CA ASP A 14 6.44 3.52 7.51
C ASP A 14 4.94 3.49 7.20
N ILE A 15 4.35 2.29 7.20
CA ILE A 15 2.92 2.10 6.96
C ILE A 15 2.10 2.59 8.14
N GLU A 16 2.51 2.30 9.38
CA GLU A 16 1.85 2.81 10.58
C GLU A 16 1.81 4.34 10.61
N LYS A 17 2.93 4.99 10.25
CA LYS A 17 2.98 6.46 10.13
C LYS A 17 2.03 6.98 9.05
N ALA A 18 2.04 6.37 7.86
CA ALA A 18 1.15 6.77 6.77
C ALA A 18 -0.33 6.62 7.16
N VAL A 19 -0.68 5.50 7.79
CA VAL A 19 -2.02 5.21 8.30
C VAL A 19 -2.45 6.22 9.36
N ALA A 20 -1.57 6.59 10.29
CA ALA A 20 -1.85 7.58 11.32
C ALA A 20 -2.18 8.96 10.70
N ILE A 21 -1.44 9.38 9.67
CA ILE A 21 -1.70 10.63 8.93
C ILE A 21 -3.09 10.57 8.27
N VAL A 22 -3.40 9.49 7.56
CA VAL A 22 -4.70 9.35 6.87
C VAL A 22 -5.86 9.30 7.86
N LYS A 23 -5.70 8.57 8.96
CA LYS A 23 -6.71 8.47 10.04
C LYS A 23 -7.01 9.82 10.67
N ALA A 24 -5.98 10.64 10.90
CA ALA A 24 -6.14 11.99 11.46
C ALA A 24 -6.93 12.93 10.54
N VAL A 25 -6.87 12.71 9.21
CA VAL A 25 -7.68 13.44 8.24
C VAL A 25 -9.10 12.88 8.17
N ASN A 26 -9.25 11.60 7.79
CA ASN A 26 -10.52 10.89 7.75
C ASN A 26 -10.27 9.39 7.48
N LYS A 27 -10.72 8.53 8.41
CA LYS A 27 -10.56 7.06 8.34
C LYS A 27 -11.28 6.38 7.16
N ASN A 28 -12.21 7.05 6.49
CA ASN A 28 -12.93 6.53 5.31
C ASN A 28 -12.20 6.78 3.99
N ILE A 29 -11.11 7.56 3.99
CA ILE A 29 -10.34 7.80 2.76
C ILE A 29 -9.79 6.45 2.27
N PRO A 30 -10.05 6.05 1.02
CA PRO A 30 -9.49 4.81 0.49
C PRO A 30 -7.96 4.84 0.55
N PHE A 31 -7.37 3.85 1.20
CA PHE A 31 -5.92 3.68 1.34
C PHE A 31 -5.47 2.47 0.52
N ILE A 32 -4.63 2.73 -0.47
CA ILE A 32 -4.17 1.71 -1.43
C ILE A 32 -2.71 1.38 -1.13
N ILE A 33 -2.45 0.14 -0.73
CA ILE A 33 -1.10 -0.40 -0.62
C ILE A 33 -0.72 -0.98 -1.98
N GLN A 34 0.27 -0.36 -2.61
CA GLN A 34 0.66 -0.68 -3.97
C GLN A 34 2.07 -1.27 -4.00
N PRO A 35 2.21 -2.61 -4.06
CA PRO A 35 3.52 -3.21 -4.22
C PRO A 35 4.15 -2.73 -5.52
N VAL A 36 5.43 -2.37 -5.46
CA VAL A 36 6.20 -2.00 -6.63
C VAL A 36 6.18 -3.14 -7.65
N SER A 37 6.18 -2.80 -8.93
CA SER A 37 6.22 -3.76 -10.02
C SER A 37 7.38 -3.44 -10.94
N TYR A 38 8.13 -4.46 -11.32
CA TYR A 38 9.32 -4.37 -12.17
C TYR A 38 9.26 -5.46 -13.24
N ASN A 39 9.63 -5.13 -14.48
CA ASN A 39 9.56 -6.03 -15.63
C ASN A 39 8.21 -6.78 -15.75
N ASN A 40 7.11 -6.03 -15.67
CA ASN A 40 5.73 -6.53 -15.73
C ASN A 40 5.31 -7.49 -14.59
N ASN A 41 6.16 -7.68 -13.58
CA ASN A 41 5.87 -8.54 -12.43
C ASN A 41 5.71 -7.72 -11.15
N VAL A 42 4.79 -8.14 -10.29
CA VAL A 42 4.66 -7.58 -8.94
C VAL A 42 5.82 -8.09 -8.10
N GLU A 43 6.53 -7.20 -7.44
CA GLU A 43 7.60 -7.61 -6.53
C GLU A 43 7.00 -8.29 -5.29
N GLU A 44 7.55 -9.45 -4.93
CA GLU A 44 7.19 -10.13 -3.69
C GLU A 44 7.74 -9.34 -2.50
N ILE A 45 6.83 -8.96 -1.61
CA ILE A 45 7.11 -8.19 -0.39
C ILE A 45 6.59 -9.03 0.76
N ALA A 46 7.50 -9.63 1.52
CA ALA A 46 7.17 -10.55 2.61
C ALA A 46 6.25 -9.91 3.66
N LEU A 47 6.42 -8.61 3.92
CA LEU A 47 5.65 -7.85 4.91
C LEU A 47 4.28 -7.33 4.41
N LEU A 48 3.89 -7.65 3.17
CA LEU A 48 2.65 -7.14 2.59
C LEU A 48 1.38 -7.51 3.40
N PRO A 49 1.26 -8.73 3.95
CA PRO A 49 0.15 -9.08 4.86
C PRO A 49 0.12 -8.22 6.13
N GLU A 50 1.28 -7.95 6.73
CA GLU A 50 1.43 -7.12 7.93
C GLU A 50 1.08 -5.66 7.65
N PHE A 51 1.49 -5.14 6.48
CA PHE A 51 1.12 -3.80 6.05
C PHE A 51 -0.39 -3.65 5.91
N PHE A 52 -1.04 -4.64 5.28
CA PHE A 52 -2.49 -4.65 5.14
C PHE A 52 -3.17 -4.71 6.50
N LYS A 53 -2.77 -5.64 7.36
CA LYS A 53 -3.34 -5.79 8.71
C LYS A 53 -3.23 -4.50 9.52
N ALA A 54 -2.07 -3.85 9.54
CA ALA A 54 -1.87 -2.61 10.29
C ALA A 54 -2.76 -1.46 9.77
N ALA A 55 -2.95 -1.37 8.45
CA ALA A 55 -3.83 -0.37 7.86
C ALA A 55 -5.33 -0.68 8.09
N ASP A 56 -5.75 -1.92 7.90
CA ASP A 56 -7.14 -2.39 7.99
C ASP A 56 -7.68 -2.30 9.43
N GLN A 57 -6.80 -2.45 10.44
CA GLN A 57 -7.14 -2.22 11.84
C GLN A 57 -7.45 -0.75 12.18
N ALA A 58 -7.08 0.20 11.31
CA ALA A 58 -7.12 1.63 11.61
C ALA A 58 -7.96 2.47 10.64
N LEU A 59 -8.19 1.99 9.41
CA LEU A 59 -8.92 2.67 8.34
C LEU A 59 -10.04 1.77 7.82
N ASP A 60 -11.14 2.38 7.36
CA ASP A 60 -12.35 1.64 6.98
C ASP A 60 -12.30 1.08 5.53
N ASN A 61 -11.32 1.51 4.72
CA ASN A 61 -11.22 1.13 3.31
C ASN A 61 -9.77 0.99 2.87
N VAL A 62 -9.23 -0.22 3.03
CA VAL A 62 -7.86 -0.58 2.67
C VAL A 62 -7.88 -1.59 1.54
N ARG A 63 -7.01 -1.41 0.54
CA ARG A 63 -6.87 -2.34 -0.60
C ARG A 63 -5.41 -2.55 -0.94
N ILE A 64 -5.06 -3.77 -1.34
CA ILE A 64 -3.80 -4.05 -2.05
C ILE A 64 -4.09 -4.04 -3.54
N ILE A 65 -3.41 -3.18 -4.30
CA ILE A 65 -3.56 -3.11 -5.76
C ILE A 65 -2.16 -2.93 -6.36
N PRO A 66 -1.68 -3.83 -7.25
CA PRO A 66 -0.35 -3.70 -7.85
C PRO A 66 -0.26 -2.55 -8.86
N GLN A 67 0.95 -2.24 -9.35
CA GLN A 67 1.12 -1.21 -10.39
C GLN A 67 0.62 -1.71 -11.76
N VAL A 68 -0.70 -1.69 -11.97
CA VAL A 68 -1.34 -2.24 -13.18
C VAL A 68 -0.73 -1.69 -14.48
N HIS A 69 -0.44 -0.40 -14.55
CA HIS A 69 0.20 0.19 -15.73
C HIS A 69 1.57 -0.42 -16.06
N LYS A 70 2.38 -0.77 -15.05
CA LYS A 70 3.66 -1.48 -15.23
C LYS A 70 3.46 -2.91 -15.69
N ILE A 71 2.42 -3.59 -15.22
CA ILE A 71 2.08 -4.96 -15.67
C ILE A 71 1.62 -4.94 -17.14
N LEU A 72 0.83 -3.93 -17.52
CA LEU A 72 0.28 -3.76 -18.86
C LEU A 72 1.26 -3.10 -19.86
N GLY A 73 2.45 -2.69 -19.42
CA GLY A 73 3.44 -2.04 -20.28
C GLY A 73 3.05 -0.64 -20.77
N VAL A 74 2.11 0.03 -20.09
CA VAL A 74 1.66 1.39 -20.42
C VAL A 74 2.32 2.42 -19.49
N LYS A 75 2.72 3.56 -20.06
CA LYS A 75 3.38 4.65 -19.34
C LYS A 75 2.38 5.68 -18.83
#